data_AF-A0A1B4XBI5-F1
#
_entry.id   AF-A0A1B4XBI5-F1
#
_cell.length_a   1.000
_cell.length_b   1.000
_cell.length_c   1.000
_cell.angle_alpha   90.00
_cell.angle_beta   90.00
_cell.angle_gamma   90.00
#
_symmetry.space_group_name_H-M   'P 1'
#
loop_
_entity.id
_entity.type
_entity.pdbx_description
1 polymer ?
#
loop_
_entity_poly.entity_id
_entity_poly.type
_entity_poly.pdbx_seq_one_letter_code
_entity_poly.pdbx_strand_id
1 'polypeptide(L)'
;MSSANNISGAPETGDFTFTQHFNVSATPSEFLASIWPYRHMMWIGPMLLFLAPRFYNTLKNTAFSRAYHMPYSILALHVFISFVDLANYHTQVFLANGAIHPASQIDALICIVQCWTSLYITAQHHLLPKIAMEVTRATFHCMSVQRLFATAMAIRTGDPRWHEASIMLLNNFIWARLLIAYCKMGRFSWKQRYGVGIVGSHLLGMWNGTYPHGIAIYCGLMVVLLNIDGWAKGRDSSVARALRYLGLATPADWYIKVGIDPPTKSAEKKEA
;
A
#
# COMPACT_ATOMS: atom_id res chain seq x y z
N MET A 1 0.74 66.49 -41.53
CA MET A 1 1.56 65.33 -41.10
C MET A 1 0.62 64.15 -40.93
N SER A 2 0.59 63.27 -41.93
CA SER A 2 -0.40 62.18 -42.05
C SER A 2 0.18 60.90 -41.45
N SER A 3 -0.40 60.42 -40.36
CA SER A 3 -0.06 59.14 -39.72
C SER A 3 -0.70 58.00 -40.50
N ALA A 4 0.11 57.25 -41.25
CA ALA A 4 -0.31 56.05 -41.95
C ALA A 4 -0.45 54.88 -40.96
N ASN A 5 -1.69 54.43 -40.77
CA ASN A 5 -2.05 53.21 -40.06
C ASN A 5 -1.67 51.99 -40.90
N ASN A 6 -0.67 51.22 -40.46
CA ASN A 6 -0.43 49.87 -40.95
C ASN A 6 -1.07 48.87 -39.97
N ILE A 7 -2.27 48.40 -40.30
CA ILE A 7 -2.94 47.26 -39.67
C ILE A 7 -2.87 46.11 -40.67
N SER A 8 -1.92 45.19 -40.48
CA SER A 8 -1.88 43.91 -41.20
C SER A 8 -1.26 42.84 -40.29
N GLY A 9 -2.03 42.41 -39.29
CA GLY A 9 -1.70 41.24 -38.48
C GLY A 9 -2.73 40.15 -38.77
N ALA A 10 -2.50 39.36 -39.81
CA ALA A 10 -3.24 38.12 -40.00
C ALA A 10 -2.75 37.11 -38.94
N PRO A 11 -3.65 36.43 -38.21
CA PRO A 11 -3.27 35.50 -37.16
C PRO A 11 -2.68 34.24 -37.80
N GLU A 12 -1.37 34.05 -37.62
CA GLU A 12 -0.70 32.81 -37.95
C GLU A 12 -1.36 31.67 -37.17
N THR A 13 -1.89 30.71 -37.92
CA THR A 13 -2.40 29.44 -37.43
C THR A 13 -1.26 28.70 -36.74
N GLY A 14 -1.15 28.88 -35.43
CA GLY A 14 -0.16 28.20 -34.60
C GLY A 14 -0.39 26.70 -34.65
N ASP A 15 0.43 26.01 -35.42
CA ASP A 15 0.59 24.57 -35.36
C ASP A 15 0.94 24.20 -33.92
N PHE A 16 -0.05 23.64 -33.21
CA PHE A 16 0.05 23.16 -31.84
C PHE A 16 1.00 21.95 -31.82
N THR A 17 2.29 22.24 -31.91
CA THR A 17 3.35 21.24 -31.98
C THR A 17 3.61 20.72 -30.57
N PHE A 18 3.09 19.52 -30.31
CA PHE A 18 3.24 18.73 -29.07
C PHE A 18 4.72 18.57 -28.61
N THR A 19 5.68 18.91 -29.46
CA THR A 19 7.12 18.91 -29.20
C THR A 19 7.59 19.97 -28.21
N GLN A 20 6.83 21.05 -27.92
CA GLN A 20 7.31 22.09 -27.00
C GLN A 20 7.36 21.69 -25.51
N HIS A 21 6.85 20.52 -25.10
CA HIS A 21 6.86 20.13 -23.67
C HIS A 21 8.05 19.26 -23.24
N PHE A 22 8.88 18.76 -24.17
CA PHE A 22 10.04 17.95 -23.81
C PHE A 22 11.32 18.75 -24.05
N ASN A 23 11.66 19.59 -23.09
CA ASN A 23 12.98 20.22 -23.07
C ASN A 23 14.04 19.11 -22.89
N VAL A 24 14.69 18.71 -23.98
CA VAL A 24 15.66 17.60 -24.00
C VAL A 24 16.90 17.93 -23.16
N SER A 25 17.10 19.21 -22.81
CA SER A 25 18.15 19.64 -21.88
C SER A 25 17.75 19.59 -20.42
N ALA A 26 16.52 19.15 -20.10
CA ALA A 26 16.08 19.02 -18.72
C ALA A 26 16.98 18.03 -17.98
N THR A 27 17.47 18.45 -16.82
CA THR A 27 18.08 17.54 -15.87
C THR A 27 17.08 16.42 -15.51
N PRO A 28 17.54 15.22 -15.12
CA PRO A 28 16.63 14.16 -14.69
C PRO A 28 15.61 14.62 -13.63
N SER A 29 16.00 15.55 -12.74
CA SER A 29 15.10 16.19 -11.77
C SER A 29 14.01 17.05 -12.41
N GLU A 30 14.35 17.88 -13.40
CA GLU A 30 13.37 18.73 -14.10
C GLU A 30 12.41 17.90 -14.94
N PHE A 31 12.89 16.84 -15.58
CA PHE A 31 12.04 15.89 -16.30
C PHE A 31 11.09 15.17 -15.34
N LEU A 32 11.58 14.71 -14.19
CA LEU A 32 10.72 14.07 -13.18
C LEU A 32 9.68 15.04 -12.61
N ALA A 33 10.05 16.31 -12.43
CA ALA A 33 9.12 17.36 -12.01
C ALA A 33 8.06 17.67 -13.08
N SER A 34 8.43 17.68 -14.36
CA SER A 34 7.46 17.96 -15.45
C SER A 34 6.46 16.82 -15.65
N ILE A 35 6.86 15.58 -15.40
CA ILE A 35 5.94 14.43 -15.47
C ILE A 35 5.17 14.19 -14.16
N TRP A 36 5.40 14.99 -13.12
CA TRP A 36 4.75 14.84 -11.81
C TRP A 36 3.22 14.73 -11.91
N PRO A 37 2.49 15.66 -12.58
CA PRO A 37 1.04 15.57 -12.66
C PRO A 37 0.59 14.24 -13.28
N TYR A 38 1.31 13.79 -14.31
CA TYR A 38 1.05 12.54 -15.00
C TYR A 38 1.32 11.33 -14.11
N ARG A 39 2.43 11.33 -13.36
CA ARG A 39 2.72 10.28 -12.39
C ARG A 39 1.55 10.13 -11.42
N HIS A 40 1.00 11.22 -10.89
CA HIS A 40 -0.09 11.18 -9.91
C HIS A 40 -1.45 10.85 -10.54
N MET A 41 -1.75 11.44 -11.70
CA MET A 41 -2.97 11.14 -12.47
C MET A 41 -3.01 9.69 -12.95
N MET A 42 -1.87 9.13 -13.36
CA MET A 42 -1.75 7.71 -13.71
C MET A 42 -2.01 6.77 -12.52
N TRP A 43 -2.02 7.27 -11.27
CA TRP A 43 -2.37 6.46 -10.10
C TRP A 43 -3.80 6.69 -9.64
N ILE A 44 -4.22 7.96 -9.58
CA ILE A 44 -5.60 8.34 -9.23
C ILE A 44 -6.56 7.74 -10.26
N GLY A 45 -6.23 7.80 -11.55
CA GLY A 45 -7.05 7.27 -12.65
C GLY A 45 -7.39 5.79 -12.45
N PRO A 46 -6.41 4.87 -12.39
CA PRO A 46 -6.66 3.45 -12.14
C PRO A 46 -7.32 3.17 -10.78
N MET A 47 -6.98 3.92 -9.72
CA MET A 47 -7.71 3.83 -8.45
C MET A 47 -9.19 4.12 -8.66
N LEU A 48 -9.53 5.25 -9.27
CA LEU A 48 -10.92 5.65 -9.48
C LEU A 48 -11.63 4.74 -10.47
N LEU A 49 -10.99 4.34 -11.57
CA LEU A 49 -11.61 3.54 -12.62
C LEU A 49 -11.75 2.07 -12.24
N PHE A 50 -10.73 1.46 -11.62
CA PHE A 50 -10.76 0.02 -11.31
C PHE A 50 -11.15 -0.29 -9.87
N LEU A 51 -10.79 0.57 -8.92
CA LEU A 51 -11.08 0.32 -7.52
C LEU A 51 -12.41 0.93 -7.10
N ALA A 52 -12.77 2.15 -7.51
CA ALA A 52 -13.97 2.79 -6.98
C ALA A 52 -15.28 2.04 -7.30
N PRO A 53 -15.54 1.54 -8.53
CA PRO A 53 -16.75 0.76 -8.81
C PRO A 53 -16.77 -0.57 -8.05
N ARG A 54 -15.62 -1.25 -7.99
CA ARG A 54 -15.50 -2.50 -7.22
C ARG A 54 -15.66 -2.25 -5.73
N PHE A 55 -15.13 -1.15 -5.22
CA PHE A 55 -15.25 -0.74 -3.85
C PHE A 55 -16.70 -0.41 -3.51
N TYR A 56 -17.37 0.39 -4.33
CA TYR A 56 -18.80 0.67 -4.21
C TYR A 56 -19.62 -0.63 -4.17
N ASN A 57 -19.30 -1.59 -5.04
CA ASN A 57 -19.94 -2.89 -5.04
C ASN A 57 -19.62 -3.72 -3.79
N THR A 58 -18.37 -3.72 -3.31
CA THR A 58 -17.98 -4.36 -2.04
C THR A 58 -18.70 -3.71 -0.87
N LEU A 59 -18.89 -2.39 -0.88
CA LEU A 59 -19.59 -1.67 0.17
C LEU A 59 -21.10 -2.01 0.18
N LYS A 60 -21.70 -2.12 -1.00
CA LYS A 60 -23.11 -2.50 -1.10
C LYS A 60 -23.36 -3.96 -0.78
N ASN A 61 -22.40 -4.84 -1.08
CA ASN A 61 -22.59 -6.27 -0.99
C ASN A 61 -21.85 -6.89 0.19
N THR A 62 -22.57 -7.02 1.31
CA THR A 62 -22.07 -7.73 2.50
C THR A 62 -21.94 -9.24 2.31
N ALA A 63 -22.33 -9.81 1.17
CA ALA A 63 -22.13 -11.23 0.91
C ALA A 63 -20.64 -11.59 0.87
N PHE A 64 -19.78 -10.71 0.33
CA PHE A 64 -18.34 -10.95 0.34
C PHE A 64 -17.79 -10.99 1.77
N SER A 65 -18.08 -9.97 2.58
CA SER A 65 -17.61 -9.95 3.97
C SER A 65 -18.16 -11.13 4.78
N ARG A 66 -19.42 -11.51 4.57
CA ARG A 66 -20.04 -12.68 5.20
C ARG A 66 -19.38 -13.99 4.77
N ALA A 67 -19.11 -14.16 3.47
CA ALA A 67 -18.44 -15.35 2.93
C ALA A 67 -17.01 -15.51 3.47
N TYR A 68 -16.33 -14.39 3.75
CA TYR A 68 -14.97 -14.40 4.28
C TYR A 68 -14.87 -14.18 5.81
N HIS A 69 -16.00 -14.16 6.52
CA HIS A 69 -16.06 -13.86 7.96
C HIS A 69 -15.26 -12.62 8.39
N MET A 70 -15.14 -11.63 7.51
CA MET A 70 -14.44 -10.38 7.79
C MET A 70 -15.42 -9.36 8.34
N PRO A 71 -15.07 -8.62 9.41
CA PRO A 71 -15.91 -7.53 9.90
C PRO A 71 -15.94 -6.42 8.85
N TYR A 72 -17.08 -6.33 8.18
CA TYR A 72 -17.32 -5.41 7.08
C TYR A 72 -17.00 -3.96 7.45
N SER A 73 -17.31 -3.53 8.67
CA SER A 73 -17.02 -2.19 9.18
C SER A 73 -15.53 -1.87 9.19
N ILE A 74 -14.67 -2.82 9.57
CA ILE A 74 -13.22 -2.62 9.58
C ILE A 74 -12.66 -2.57 8.17
N LEU A 75 -13.16 -3.41 7.26
CA LEU A 75 -12.78 -3.35 5.85
C LEU A 75 -13.18 -2.02 5.22
N ALA A 76 -14.40 -1.55 5.48
CA ALA A 76 -14.88 -0.25 5.00
C ALA A 76 -14.02 0.89 5.56
N LEU A 77 -13.71 0.86 6.86
CA LEU A 77 -12.81 1.83 7.50
C LEU A 77 -11.41 1.81 6.89
N HIS A 78 -10.82 0.63 6.68
CA HIS A 78 -9.50 0.47 6.07
C HIS A 78 -9.42 1.12 4.68
N VAL A 79 -10.43 0.91 3.86
CA VAL A 79 -10.44 1.50 2.52
C VAL A 79 -10.73 2.99 2.59
N PHE A 80 -11.70 3.41 3.40
CA PHE A 80 -12.02 4.82 3.58
C PHE A 80 -10.82 5.64 4.08
N ILE A 81 -10.13 5.16 5.12
CA ILE A 81 -8.94 5.85 5.65
C ILE A 81 -7.82 5.90 4.62
N SER A 82 -7.65 4.85 3.81
CA SER A 82 -6.67 4.84 2.71
C SER A 82 -6.99 5.88 1.63
N PHE A 83 -8.29 6.09 1.32
CA PHE A 83 -8.72 7.15 0.40
C PHE A 83 -8.49 8.55 0.99
N VAL A 84 -8.81 8.75 2.27
CA VAL A 84 -8.57 10.03 2.96
C VAL A 84 -7.08 10.35 2.95
N ASP A 85 -6.22 9.37 3.23
CA ASP A 85 -4.76 9.50 3.20
C ASP A 85 -4.25 9.97 1.83
N LEU A 86 -4.65 9.27 0.76
CA LEU A 86 -4.29 9.63 -0.61
C LEU A 86 -4.82 11.01 -1.01
N ALA A 87 -6.08 11.29 -0.70
CA ALA A 87 -6.71 12.56 -1.05
C ALA A 87 -6.03 13.72 -0.32
N ASN A 88 -5.73 13.57 0.96
CA ASN A 88 -5.03 14.56 1.76
C ASN A 88 -3.63 14.84 1.19
N TYR A 89 -2.83 13.79 0.97
CA TYR A 89 -1.51 13.95 0.38
C TYR A 89 -1.56 14.63 -1.00
N HIS A 90 -2.41 14.16 -1.92
CA HIS A 90 -2.50 14.75 -3.26
C HIS A 90 -3.06 16.17 -3.25
N THR A 91 -3.96 16.49 -2.33
CA THR A 91 -4.45 17.86 -2.15
C THR A 91 -3.32 18.77 -1.68
N GLN A 92 -2.52 18.36 -0.69
CA GLN A 92 -1.37 19.14 -0.23
C GLN A 92 -0.38 19.40 -1.37
N VAL A 93 -0.01 18.35 -2.11
CA VAL A 93 0.94 18.53 -3.21
C VAL A 93 0.35 19.38 -4.34
N PHE A 94 -0.94 19.23 -4.65
CA PHE A 94 -1.62 20.09 -5.63
C PHE A 94 -1.59 21.57 -5.19
N LEU A 95 -1.95 21.84 -3.93
CA LEU A 95 -1.98 23.20 -3.38
C LEU A 95 -0.60 23.85 -3.31
N ALA A 96 0.46 23.06 -3.23
CA ALA A 96 1.84 23.54 -3.25
C ALA A 96 2.52 23.42 -4.62
N ASN A 97 1.74 23.38 -5.71
CA ASN A 97 2.25 23.37 -7.07
C ASN A 97 3.27 22.24 -7.36
N GLY A 98 3.03 21.05 -6.83
CA GLY A 98 3.89 19.88 -7.04
C GLY A 98 4.97 19.69 -5.96
N ALA A 99 5.12 20.61 -5.01
CA ALA A 99 6.07 20.43 -3.91
C ALA A 99 5.60 19.31 -2.96
N ILE A 100 6.52 18.40 -2.61
CA ILE A 100 6.25 17.31 -1.67
C ILE A 100 6.46 17.83 -0.25
N HIS A 101 5.50 17.58 0.63
CA HIS A 101 5.54 18.02 2.03
C HIS A 101 5.99 16.91 2.98
N PRO A 102 6.68 17.26 4.08
CA PRO A 102 6.91 16.33 5.17
C PRO A 102 5.58 15.88 5.78
N ALA A 103 5.57 14.69 6.38
CA ALA A 103 4.38 14.17 7.05
C ALA A 103 4.03 15.03 8.28
N SER A 104 2.77 15.37 8.41
CA SER A 104 2.19 16.01 9.59
C SER A 104 1.77 14.98 10.65
N GLN A 105 1.37 15.48 11.82
CA GLN A 105 0.79 14.63 12.87
C GLN A 105 -0.54 13.99 12.44
N ILE A 106 -1.30 14.67 11.58
CA ILE A 106 -2.56 14.16 11.02
C ILE A 106 -2.25 12.97 10.10
N ASP A 107 -1.23 13.08 9.26
CA ASP A 107 -0.79 11.98 8.38
C ASP A 107 -0.36 10.75 9.19
N ALA A 108 0.35 10.96 10.30
CA ALA A 108 0.69 9.88 11.22
C ALA A 108 -0.54 9.21 11.83
N LEU A 109 -1.53 9.97 12.27
CA LEU A 109 -2.76 9.40 12.84
C LEU A 109 -3.52 8.57 11.81
N ILE A 110 -3.69 9.10 10.59
CA ILE A 110 -4.32 8.41 9.47
C ILE A 110 -3.55 7.11 9.17
N CYS A 111 -2.22 7.17 9.10
CA CYS A 111 -1.36 6.02 8.86
C CYS A 111 -1.44 4.98 9.99
N ILE A 112 -1.58 5.39 11.25
CA ILE A 112 -1.75 4.49 12.40
C ILE A 112 -3.08 3.74 12.30
N VAL A 113 -4.18 4.45 12.04
CA VAL A 113 -5.50 3.83 11.87
C VAL A 113 -5.48 2.88 10.65
N GLN A 114 -4.87 3.29 9.55
CA GLN A 114 -4.73 2.45 8.36
C GLN A 114 -3.90 1.20 8.64
N CYS A 115 -2.76 1.33 9.32
CA CYS A 115 -1.93 0.18 9.67
C CYS A 115 -2.67 -0.77 10.62
N TRP A 116 -3.32 -0.24 11.66
CA TRP A 116 -4.08 -1.04 12.61
C TRP A 116 -5.19 -1.84 11.92
N THR A 117 -6.00 -1.19 11.08
CA THR A 117 -7.05 -1.90 10.31
C THR A 117 -6.45 -2.93 9.35
N SER A 118 -5.30 -2.65 8.74
CA SER A 118 -4.59 -3.61 7.86
C SER A 118 -4.13 -4.86 8.60
N LEU A 119 -3.48 -4.69 9.76
CA LEU A 119 -3.03 -5.79 10.60
C LEU A 119 -4.21 -6.60 11.11
N TYR A 120 -5.27 -5.93 11.56
CA TYR A 120 -6.49 -6.58 12.00
C TYR A 120 -7.12 -7.43 10.88
N ILE A 121 -7.31 -6.87 9.68
CA ILE A 121 -7.87 -7.61 8.53
C ILE A 121 -6.97 -8.81 8.18
N THR A 122 -5.65 -8.60 8.21
CA THR A 122 -4.68 -9.64 7.89
C THR A 122 -4.71 -10.79 8.91
N ALA A 123 -4.90 -10.49 10.20
CA ALA A 123 -5.09 -11.49 11.24
C ALA A 123 -6.37 -12.32 11.04
N GLN A 124 -7.41 -11.69 10.48
CA GLN A 124 -8.68 -12.35 10.15
C GLN A 124 -8.67 -13.09 8.81
N HIS A 125 -7.63 -12.95 7.98
CA HIS A 125 -7.48 -13.71 6.72
C HIS A 125 -7.10 -15.18 7.00
N HIS A 126 -8.02 -15.95 7.57
CA HIS A 126 -7.85 -17.38 7.85
C HIS A 126 -8.23 -18.29 6.69
N LEU A 127 -8.83 -17.75 5.62
CA LEU A 127 -9.47 -18.53 4.55
C LEU A 127 -8.59 -18.74 3.30
N LEU A 128 -7.32 -18.34 3.32
CA LEU A 128 -6.41 -18.53 2.19
C LEU A 128 -5.64 -19.86 2.28
N PRO A 129 -5.01 -20.38 1.20
CA PRO A 129 -4.34 -21.69 1.27
C PRO A 129 -2.96 -21.68 1.98
N LYS A 130 -2.72 -22.66 2.88
CA LYS A 130 -1.55 -22.86 3.79
C LYS A 130 -0.25 -22.12 3.45
N ILE A 131 0.53 -22.58 2.46
CA ILE A 131 1.92 -22.09 2.28
C ILE A 131 1.99 -20.71 1.64
N ALA A 132 0.99 -20.36 0.83
CA ALA A 132 0.84 -19.00 0.34
C ALA A 132 0.50 -18.06 1.51
N MET A 133 -0.14 -18.54 2.59
CA MET A 133 -0.53 -17.68 3.70
C MET A 133 0.65 -17.11 4.48
N GLU A 134 1.66 -17.91 4.86
CA GLU A 134 2.71 -17.39 5.76
C GLU A 134 3.46 -16.22 5.11
N VAL A 135 3.93 -16.40 3.87
CA VAL A 135 4.66 -15.34 3.14
C VAL A 135 3.74 -14.18 2.77
N THR A 136 2.54 -14.43 2.25
CA THR A 136 1.65 -13.32 1.84
C THR A 136 1.15 -12.52 3.04
N ARG A 137 0.85 -13.19 4.15
CA ARG A 137 0.45 -12.55 5.40
C ARG A 137 1.59 -11.74 5.99
N ALA A 138 2.78 -12.32 6.08
CA ALA A 138 3.95 -11.57 6.53
C ALA A 138 4.23 -10.39 5.60
N THR A 139 3.99 -10.52 4.29
CA THR A 139 4.08 -9.39 3.34
C THR A 139 3.04 -8.30 3.64
N PHE A 140 1.79 -8.64 3.96
CA PHE A 140 0.78 -7.66 4.37
C PHE A 140 1.14 -6.96 5.69
N HIS A 141 1.68 -7.70 6.66
CA HIS A 141 2.19 -7.11 7.89
C HIS A 141 3.36 -6.18 7.61
N CYS A 142 4.36 -6.63 6.84
CA CYS A 142 5.49 -5.81 6.41
C CYS A 142 5.03 -4.54 5.73
N MET A 143 4.08 -4.62 4.81
CA MET A 143 3.55 -3.46 4.11
C MET A 143 2.95 -2.44 5.10
N SER A 144 2.12 -2.90 6.03
CA SER A 144 1.49 -2.05 7.03
C SER A 144 2.53 -1.38 7.93
N VAL A 145 3.50 -2.17 8.43
CA VAL A 145 4.56 -1.69 9.32
C VAL A 145 5.55 -0.77 8.59
N GLN A 146 5.85 -1.02 7.31
CA GLN A 146 6.68 -0.13 6.51
C GLN A 146 6.04 1.24 6.31
N ARG A 147 4.72 1.30 6.09
CA ARG A 147 4.03 2.60 6.01
C ARG A 147 4.20 3.39 7.31
N LEU A 148 3.96 2.74 8.45
CA LEU A 148 4.22 3.37 9.75
C LEU A 148 5.66 3.83 9.91
N PHE A 149 6.62 2.98 9.54
CA PHE A 149 8.04 3.31 9.61
C PHE A 149 8.38 4.52 8.74
N ALA A 150 7.93 4.54 7.49
CA ALA A 150 8.15 5.64 6.56
C ALA A 150 7.52 6.94 7.08
N THR A 151 6.28 6.91 7.57
CA THR A 151 5.64 8.09 8.15
C THR A 151 6.38 8.58 9.40
N ALA A 152 6.83 7.68 10.27
CA ALA A 152 7.62 8.04 11.45
C ALA A 152 8.97 8.66 11.05
N MET A 153 9.63 8.13 10.02
CA MET A 153 10.88 8.68 9.50
C MET A 153 10.67 10.05 8.84
N ALA A 154 9.55 10.25 8.13
CA ALA A 154 9.19 11.54 7.56
C ALA A 154 9.05 12.61 8.64
N ILE A 155 8.38 12.30 9.76
CA ILE A 155 8.25 13.22 10.89
C ILE A 155 9.61 13.47 11.57
N ARG A 156 10.37 12.40 11.83
CA ARG A 156 11.65 12.49 12.53
C ARG A 156 12.69 13.28 11.76
N THR A 157 12.76 13.09 10.45
CA THR A 157 13.81 13.67 9.60
C THR A 157 13.38 14.94 8.89
N GLY A 158 12.07 15.21 8.82
CA GLY A 158 11.52 16.28 8.00
C GLY A 158 11.68 16.05 6.49
N ASP A 159 12.13 14.86 6.07
CA ASP A 159 12.38 14.56 4.66
C ASP A 159 11.08 14.11 3.97
N PRO A 160 10.58 14.88 2.98
CA PRO A 160 9.32 14.59 2.29
C PRO A 160 9.33 13.28 1.50
N ARG A 161 10.52 12.74 1.14
CA ARG A 161 10.63 11.48 0.39
C ARG A 161 10.09 10.29 1.19
N TRP A 162 10.25 10.29 2.50
CA TRP A 162 9.68 9.25 3.35
C TRP A 162 8.15 9.32 3.40
N HIS A 163 7.58 10.53 3.38
CA HIS A 163 6.13 10.71 3.35
C HIS A 163 5.57 10.20 2.02
N GLU A 164 6.17 10.62 0.91
CA GLU A 164 5.83 10.12 -0.43
C GLU A 164 5.93 8.59 -0.51
N ALA A 165 7.02 8.00 -0.01
CA ALA A 165 7.19 6.55 0.01
C ALA A 165 6.07 5.84 0.78
N SER A 166 5.66 6.38 1.92
CA SER A 166 4.53 5.85 2.71
C SER A 166 3.21 5.90 1.95
N ILE A 167 2.93 7.00 1.25
CA ILE A 167 1.70 7.18 0.47
C ILE A 167 1.71 6.28 -0.77
N MET A 168 2.84 6.22 -1.49
CA MET A 168 2.97 5.41 -2.69
C MET A 168 2.89 3.91 -2.41
N LEU A 169 3.22 3.46 -1.20
CA LEU A 169 2.99 2.07 -0.78
C LEU A 169 1.50 1.69 -0.75
N LEU A 170 0.54 2.63 -0.67
CA LEU A 170 -0.88 2.31 -0.83
C LEU A 170 -1.20 1.75 -2.21
N ASN A 171 -0.40 2.10 -3.22
CA ASN A 171 -0.58 1.59 -4.58
C ASN A 171 -0.23 0.10 -4.72
N ASN A 172 0.30 -0.55 -3.69
CA ASN A 172 0.51 -2.00 -3.68
C ASN A 172 -0.74 -2.78 -4.06
N PHE A 173 -1.94 -2.33 -3.67
CA PHE A 173 -3.18 -3.00 -4.06
C PHE A 173 -3.46 -2.97 -5.57
N ILE A 174 -3.09 -1.88 -6.24
CA ILE A 174 -3.20 -1.78 -7.70
C ILE A 174 -2.22 -2.77 -8.33
N TRP A 175 -0.95 -2.73 -7.90
CA TRP A 175 0.08 -3.62 -8.39
C TRP A 175 -0.26 -5.09 -8.17
N ALA A 176 -0.85 -5.44 -7.01
CA ALA A 176 -1.27 -6.80 -6.72
C ALA A 176 -2.30 -7.29 -7.72
N ARG A 177 -3.29 -6.46 -8.05
CA ARG A 177 -4.32 -6.81 -9.04
C ARG A 177 -3.75 -6.92 -10.44
N LEU A 178 -2.88 -5.99 -10.84
CA LEU A 178 -2.22 -6.02 -12.15
C LEU A 178 -1.36 -7.27 -12.30
N LEU A 179 -0.55 -7.61 -11.30
CA LEU A 179 0.28 -8.82 -11.31
C LEU A 179 -0.57 -10.10 -11.28
N ILE A 180 -1.62 -10.18 -10.46
CA ILE A 180 -2.52 -11.35 -10.46
C ILE A 180 -3.18 -11.53 -11.83
N ALA A 181 -3.62 -10.43 -12.47
CA ALA A 181 -4.18 -10.45 -13.81
C ALA A 181 -3.14 -10.85 -14.86
N TYR A 182 -1.92 -10.32 -14.75
CA TYR A 182 -0.82 -10.66 -15.65
C TYR A 182 -0.45 -12.14 -15.54
N CYS A 183 -0.28 -12.67 -14.34
CA CYS A 183 0.01 -14.09 -14.11
C CYS A 183 -1.13 -15.03 -14.54
N LYS A 184 -2.37 -14.53 -14.71
CA LYS A 184 -3.46 -15.31 -15.33
C LYS A 184 -3.12 -15.71 -16.76
N MET A 185 -2.30 -14.93 -17.47
CA MET A 185 -1.86 -15.23 -18.83
C MET A 185 -0.81 -16.35 -18.87
N GLY A 186 -0.01 -16.50 -17.80
CA GLY A 186 1.11 -17.45 -17.72
C GLY A 186 0.80 -18.86 -17.20
N ARG A 187 -0.48 -19.30 -17.22
CA ARG A 187 -0.92 -20.63 -16.70
C ARG A 187 -0.56 -20.92 -15.22
N PHE A 188 -0.27 -19.90 -14.42
CA PHE A 188 0.00 -20.08 -12.98
C PHE A 188 -1.26 -20.54 -12.23
N SER A 189 -1.09 -21.45 -11.25
CA SER A 189 -2.17 -21.81 -10.32
C SER A 189 -2.66 -20.58 -9.54
N TRP A 190 -3.88 -20.61 -9.01
CA TRP A 190 -4.41 -19.50 -8.19
C TRP A 190 -3.47 -19.11 -7.04
N LYS A 191 -2.90 -20.11 -6.34
CA LYS A 191 -1.99 -19.89 -5.21
C LYS A 191 -0.71 -19.16 -5.64
N GLN A 192 -0.12 -19.57 -6.77
CA GLN A 192 1.06 -18.92 -7.32
C GLN A 192 0.76 -17.50 -7.76
N ARG A 193 -0.36 -17.29 -8.48
CA ARG A 193 -0.80 -15.94 -8.91
C ARG A 193 -0.96 -15.00 -7.74
N TYR A 194 -1.61 -15.47 -6.67
CA TYR A 194 -1.81 -14.68 -5.46
C TYR A 194 -0.47 -14.38 -4.76
N GLY A 195 0.38 -15.39 -4.56
CA GLY A 195 1.70 -15.20 -3.93
C GLY A 195 2.59 -14.22 -4.68
N VAL A 196 2.75 -14.42 -6.00
CA VAL A 196 3.50 -13.52 -6.89
C VAL A 196 2.87 -12.13 -6.91
N GLY A 197 1.53 -12.07 -6.94
CA GLY A 197 0.78 -10.83 -6.88
C GLY A 197 1.11 -10.01 -5.65
N ILE A 198 0.99 -10.59 -4.45
CA ILE A 198 1.21 -9.87 -3.20
C ILE A 198 2.69 -9.49 -3.03
N VAL A 199 3.61 -10.45 -3.15
CA VAL A 199 5.05 -10.18 -2.95
C VAL A 199 5.58 -9.23 -4.03
N GLY A 200 5.29 -9.52 -5.29
CA GLY A 200 5.71 -8.68 -6.42
C GLY A 200 5.11 -7.29 -6.33
N SER A 201 3.84 -7.16 -5.88
CA SER A 201 3.22 -5.84 -5.76
C SER A 201 3.92 -4.96 -4.77
N HIS A 202 4.37 -5.55 -3.67
CA HIS A 202 5.04 -4.83 -2.62
C HIS A 202 6.41 -4.31 -3.08
N LEU A 203 7.16 -5.15 -3.80
CA LEU A 203 8.42 -4.73 -4.44
C LEU A 203 8.19 -3.60 -5.44
N LEU A 204 7.15 -3.71 -6.28
CA LEU A 204 6.80 -2.67 -7.24
C LEU A 204 6.33 -1.36 -6.58
N GLY A 205 5.59 -1.42 -5.48
CA GLY A 205 5.20 -0.21 -4.76
C GLY A 205 6.36 0.46 -4.03
N MET A 206 7.31 -0.32 -3.47
CA MET A 206 8.55 0.26 -2.94
C MET A 206 9.38 0.93 -4.03
N TRP A 207 9.51 0.30 -5.20
CA TRP A 207 10.19 0.88 -6.35
C TRP A 207 9.48 2.16 -6.83
N ASN A 208 8.16 2.11 -7.02
CA ASN A 208 7.36 3.25 -7.47
C ASN A 208 7.34 4.42 -6.46
N GLY A 209 7.40 4.11 -5.17
CA GLY A 209 7.49 5.10 -4.09
C GLY A 209 8.89 5.59 -3.82
N THR A 210 9.91 5.15 -4.58
CA THR A 210 11.32 5.45 -4.34
C THR A 210 11.72 5.23 -2.87
N TYR A 211 11.19 4.17 -2.27
CA TYR A 211 11.26 3.93 -0.83
C TYR A 211 12.74 3.81 -0.39
N PRO A 212 13.25 4.72 0.47
CA PRO A 212 14.66 4.71 0.83
C PRO A 212 15.02 3.41 1.57
N HIS A 213 15.98 2.66 1.02
CA HIS A 213 16.39 1.33 1.51
C HIS A 213 15.23 0.32 1.64
N GLY A 214 14.18 0.46 0.81
CA GLY A 214 12.92 -0.29 0.96
C GLY A 214 13.11 -1.80 1.01
N ILE A 215 13.90 -2.37 0.10
CA ILE A 215 14.15 -3.83 0.05
C ILE A 215 14.82 -4.32 1.33
N ALA A 216 15.84 -3.62 1.82
CA ALA A 216 16.55 -4.00 3.04
C ALA A 216 15.63 -3.96 4.26
N ILE A 217 14.83 -2.88 4.39
CA ILE A 217 13.84 -2.73 5.46
C ILE A 217 12.77 -3.81 5.36
N TYR A 218 12.28 -4.11 4.16
CA TYR A 218 11.30 -5.17 3.92
C TYR A 218 11.80 -6.53 4.39
N CYS A 219 13.01 -6.94 3.96
CA CYS A 219 13.61 -8.20 4.36
C CYS A 219 13.82 -8.27 5.88
N GLY A 220 14.31 -7.18 6.49
CA GLY A 220 14.48 -7.10 7.95
C GLY A 220 13.15 -7.26 8.70
N LEU A 221 12.12 -6.53 8.29
CA LEU A 221 10.78 -6.64 8.89
C LEU A 221 10.16 -8.02 8.66
N MET A 222 10.36 -8.61 7.50
CA MET A 222 9.87 -9.96 7.19
C MET A 222 10.45 -10.98 8.17
N VAL A 223 11.77 -10.96 8.37
CA VAL A 223 12.44 -11.84 9.34
C VAL A 223 11.91 -11.58 10.75
N VAL A 224 11.80 -10.33 11.18
CA VAL A 224 11.29 -9.98 12.52
C VAL A 224 9.86 -10.49 12.71
N LEU A 225 8.96 -10.23 11.77
CA LEU A 225 7.54 -10.60 11.88
C LEU A 225 7.35 -12.12 11.84
N LEU A 226 8.12 -12.84 11.03
CA LEU A 226 8.12 -14.31 11.03
C LEU A 226 8.63 -14.88 12.36
N ASN A 227 9.65 -14.27 12.96
CA ASN A 227 10.15 -14.67 14.28
C ASN A 227 9.13 -14.36 15.39
N ILE A 228 8.47 -13.21 15.34
CA ILE A 228 7.38 -12.85 16.27
C ILE A 228 6.25 -13.86 16.16
N ASP A 229 5.84 -14.21 14.94
CA ASP A 229 4.78 -15.18 14.71
C ASP A 229 5.16 -16.57 15.22
N GLY A 230 6.38 -17.04 14.91
CA GLY A 230 6.92 -18.31 15.39
C GLY A 230 7.01 -18.36 16.91
N TRP A 231 7.48 -17.28 17.54
CA TRP A 231 7.54 -17.15 19.00
C TRP A 231 6.15 -17.18 19.64
N ALA A 232 5.19 -16.48 19.04
CA ALA A 232 3.82 -16.41 19.53
C ALA A 232 3.06 -17.71 19.32
N LYS A 233 3.36 -18.51 18.28
CA LYS A 233 2.64 -19.74 17.91
C LYS A 233 2.46 -20.71 19.07
N GLY A 234 3.43 -20.82 19.98
CA GLY A 234 3.41 -21.79 21.08
C GLY A 234 3.20 -21.23 22.48
N ARG A 235 2.84 -19.95 22.62
CA ARG A 235 2.73 -19.30 23.93
C ARG A 235 1.31 -18.84 24.23
N ASP A 236 0.89 -18.98 25.49
CA ASP A 236 -0.35 -18.38 26.01
C ASP A 236 -0.06 -17.31 27.06
N SER A 237 0.95 -16.46 26.79
CA SER A 237 1.25 -15.30 27.62
C SER A 237 0.35 -14.11 27.24
N SER A 238 0.21 -13.16 28.17
CA SER A 238 -0.48 -11.89 27.92
C SER A 238 0.08 -11.15 26.69
N VAL A 239 1.41 -11.17 26.51
CA VAL A 239 2.09 -10.58 25.36
C VAL A 239 1.75 -11.31 24.07
N ALA A 240 1.78 -12.66 24.04
CA ALA A 240 1.41 -13.41 22.85
C ALA A 240 -0.05 -13.16 22.45
N ARG A 241 -0.97 -13.10 23.43
CA ARG A 241 -2.37 -12.72 23.19
C ARG A 241 -2.50 -11.30 22.64
N ALA A 242 -1.77 -10.33 23.20
CA ALA A 242 -1.78 -8.96 22.72
C ALA A 242 -1.28 -8.86 21.26
N LEU A 243 -0.18 -9.54 20.92
CA LEU A 243 0.34 -9.55 19.54
C LEU A 243 -0.65 -10.16 18.55
N ARG A 244 -1.34 -11.24 18.94
CA ARG A 244 -2.42 -11.84 18.12
C ARG A 244 -3.60 -10.89 17.96
N TYR A 245 -4.00 -10.23 19.04
CA TYR A 245 -5.09 -9.26 19.02
C TYR A 245 -4.78 -8.04 18.12
N LEU A 246 -3.53 -7.56 18.16
CA LEU A 246 -3.04 -6.49 17.29
C LEU A 246 -2.80 -6.93 15.84
N GLY A 247 -2.92 -8.24 15.56
CA GLY A 247 -2.68 -8.81 14.24
C GLY A 247 -1.21 -8.89 13.84
N LEU A 248 -0.28 -8.81 14.80
CA LEU A 248 1.15 -9.03 14.56
C LEU A 248 1.54 -10.52 14.58
N ALA A 249 0.69 -11.35 15.18
CA ALA A 249 0.86 -12.80 15.25
C ALA A 249 -0.42 -13.54 14.89
N THR A 250 -0.27 -14.81 14.49
CA THR A 250 -1.35 -15.70 14.11
C THR A 250 -2.24 -16.06 15.31
N PRO A 251 -3.56 -15.89 15.21
CA PRO A 251 -4.49 -16.43 16.18
C PRO A 251 -4.29 -17.95 16.38
N ALA A 252 -4.31 -18.43 17.63
CA ALA A 252 -4.03 -19.83 17.93
C ALA A 252 -5.05 -20.81 17.28
N ASP A 253 -6.31 -20.39 17.16
CA ASP A 253 -7.39 -21.15 16.55
C ASP A 253 -7.18 -21.39 15.04
N TRP A 254 -6.40 -20.53 14.39
CA TRP A 254 -6.04 -20.70 12.99
C TRP A 254 -5.20 -21.97 12.79
N TYR A 255 -4.21 -22.23 13.65
CA TYR A 255 -3.36 -23.42 13.54
C TYR A 255 -4.22 -24.70 13.64
N ILE A 256 -5.14 -24.73 14.61
CA ILE A 256 -6.13 -25.80 14.79
C ILE A 256 -6.95 -26.00 13.50
N LYS A 257 -7.52 -24.92 12.96
CA LYS A 257 -8.37 -24.96 11.75
C LYS A 257 -7.62 -25.50 10.54
N VAL A 258 -6.33 -25.21 10.40
CA VAL A 258 -5.53 -25.73 9.29
C VAL A 258 -4.91 -27.10 9.58
N GLY A 259 -5.24 -27.75 10.70
CA GLY A 259 -4.68 -29.05 11.08
C GLY A 259 -3.16 -29.00 11.26
N ILE A 260 -2.65 -27.87 11.73
CA ILE A 260 -1.32 -27.77 12.32
C ILE A 260 -1.58 -27.85 13.81
N ASP A 261 -1.06 -28.86 14.49
CA ASP A 261 -1.21 -28.93 15.94
C ASP A 261 -0.80 -27.56 16.52
N PRO A 262 -1.73 -26.82 17.17
CA PRO A 262 -1.28 -25.72 17.99
C PRO A 262 -0.30 -26.35 18.98
N PRO A 263 0.79 -25.70 19.39
CA PRO A 263 1.69 -26.27 20.37
C PRO A 263 0.92 -26.49 21.67
N THR A 264 0.35 -27.68 21.84
CA THR A 264 -0.56 -28.04 22.92
C THR A 264 0.30 -28.34 24.14
N LYS A 265 0.41 -27.41 25.09
CA LYS A 265 0.69 -27.57 26.55
C LYS A 265 1.73 -28.61 27.03
N SER A 266 2.44 -29.29 26.15
CA SER A 266 3.39 -30.36 26.47
C SER A 266 4.70 -29.76 26.98
N ALA A 267 4.98 -28.50 26.65
CA ALA A 267 6.06 -27.73 27.25
C ALA A 267 5.76 -27.39 28.73
N GLU A 268 4.53 -27.02 29.09
CA GLU A 268 4.19 -26.72 30.50
C GLU A 268 4.27 -27.96 31.40
N LYS A 269 4.13 -29.18 30.85
CA LYS A 269 4.34 -30.42 31.62
C LYS A 269 5.80 -30.80 31.84
N LYS A 270 6.77 -30.07 31.29
CA LYS A 270 8.21 -30.35 31.51
C LYS A 270 8.89 -29.37 32.46
N GLU A 271 8.23 -28.30 32.86
CA GLU A 271 8.80 -27.30 33.80
C GLU A 271 8.03 -27.20 35.13
N ALA A 272 7.03 -28.06 35.35
CA ALA A 272 6.39 -28.27 36.65
C ALA A 272 6.83 -29.61 37.24
#